data_AF-A0AAW2X6U6-F1
#
_entry.id   AF-A0AAW2X6U6-F1
#
_cell.length_a   1.000
_cell.length_b   1.000
_cell.length_c   1.000
_cell.angle_alpha   90.00
_cell.angle_beta   90.00
_cell.angle_gamma   90.00
#
_symmetry.space_group_name_H-M   'P 1'
#
loop_
_entity.id
_entity.type
_entity.pdbx_description
1 polymer ?
#
loop_
_entity_poly.entity_id
_entity_poly.type
_entity_poly.pdbx_seq_one_letter_code
_entity_poly.pdbx_strand_id
1 'polypeptide(L)'
;MVKVSAGIKFGRGVSSCLKYLEAVPWSEEEEEKLRDLFPKLNVDDDTATDVLDRLFTLNSVDSQRTLTKHLIWSITNSTDANARNELKSLVKGLLCKSSVYEKPYPDLNKEDIFAVCKSCLDSLSSLLEEASSTDASLKLTKNKKDRPLIERISKQVDNINWLLDILLDHQMAEDFADMWANQEELLKMHHNASPMVRYELSRVSALLFIALGTRKLHCPSETRLKLLQVWFSPMLSDFGWLNRCKKGLDMKALEEAMGQALLTLPLKEQYSLFMDWFQCFSKHGSECPNLSKSFQIWWRRSFLRGSESFAIESR
;
A
#
# COMPACT_ATOMS: atom_id res chain seq x y z
N MET A 1 27.58 18.87 32.11
CA MET A 1 28.41 18.50 33.29
C MET A 1 29.59 17.61 32.88
N VAL A 2 29.38 16.52 32.13
CA VAL A 2 30.46 15.59 31.71
C VAL A 2 31.64 16.29 31.01
N LYS A 3 31.37 17.24 30.10
CA LYS A 3 32.39 18.06 29.41
C LYS A 3 33.25 18.88 30.37
N VAL A 4 32.63 19.43 31.42
CA VAL A 4 33.33 20.23 32.44
C VAL A 4 34.19 19.33 33.30
N SER A 5 33.64 18.21 33.78
CA SER A 5 34.36 17.22 34.58
C SER A 5 35.56 16.61 33.84
N ALA A 6 35.41 16.33 32.54
CA ALA A 6 36.49 15.84 31.68
C ALA A 6 37.55 16.92 31.44
N GLY A 7 37.14 18.18 31.20
CA GLY A 7 38.06 19.31 31.02
C GLY A 7 38.93 19.61 32.24
N ILE A 8 38.41 19.40 33.45
CA ILE A 8 39.18 19.53 34.71
C ILE A 8 39.85 18.23 35.16
N LYS A 9 39.83 17.16 34.32
CA LYS A 9 40.37 15.82 34.62
C LYS A 9 39.86 15.21 35.93
N PHE A 10 38.62 15.51 36.31
CA PHE A 10 38.02 15.00 37.54
C PHE A 10 37.34 13.64 37.30
N GLY A 11 38.13 12.56 37.38
CA GLY A 11 37.71 11.19 37.03
C GLY A 11 36.45 10.70 37.75
N ARG A 12 36.30 10.96 39.07
CA ARG A 12 35.07 10.60 39.80
C ARG A 12 33.82 11.27 39.22
N GLY A 13 33.92 12.55 38.87
CA GLY A 13 32.79 13.29 38.29
C GLY A 13 32.48 12.87 36.86
N VAL A 14 33.49 12.47 36.08
CA VAL A 14 33.28 11.87 34.76
C VAL A 14 32.51 10.56 34.90
N SER A 15 32.97 9.64 35.77
CA SER A 15 32.30 8.37 36.01
C SER A 15 30.86 8.54 36.54
N SER A 16 30.62 9.47 37.46
CA SER A 16 29.25 9.79 37.92
C SER A 16 28.36 10.36 36.81
N CYS A 17 28.91 11.19 35.92
CA CYS A 17 28.17 11.72 34.77
C CYS A 17 27.85 10.64 33.75
N LEU A 18 28.78 9.71 33.49
CA LEU A 18 28.56 8.59 32.56
C LEU A 18 27.49 7.64 33.09
N LYS A 19 27.52 7.30 34.38
CA LYS A 19 26.45 6.51 35.02
C LYS A 19 25.08 7.17 34.94
N TYR A 20 25.02 8.49 35.05
CA TYR A 20 23.77 9.20 34.86
C TYR A 20 23.29 9.13 33.41
N LEU A 21 24.18 9.37 32.44
CA LEU A 21 23.85 9.29 31.01
C LEU A 21 23.38 7.88 30.64
N GLU A 22 24.07 6.84 31.12
CA GLU A 22 23.69 5.44 30.93
C GLU A 22 22.30 5.11 31.49
N ALA A 23 21.89 5.73 32.61
CA ALA A 23 20.62 5.42 33.26
C ALA A 23 19.40 6.17 32.71
N VAL A 24 19.59 7.29 31.98
CA VAL A 24 18.48 8.15 31.54
C VAL A 24 18.16 8.01 30.04
N PRO A 25 16.88 8.09 29.65
CA PRO A 25 16.53 8.26 28.24
C PRO A 25 16.95 9.65 27.75
N TRP A 26 17.24 9.78 26.46
CA TRP A 26 17.64 11.04 25.83
C TRP A 26 16.60 11.43 24.76
N SER A 27 16.33 12.72 24.62
CA SER A 27 15.61 13.25 23.45
C SER A 27 16.48 13.18 22.19
N GLU A 28 15.88 13.33 21.00
CA GLU A 28 16.67 13.38 19.75
C GLU A 28 17.72 14.50 19.78
N GLU A 29 17.37 15.68 20.32
CA GLU A 29 18.29 16.81 20.43
C GLU A 29 19.40 16.55 21.47
N GLU A 30 19.12 15.77 22.50
CA GLU A 30 20.12 15.34 23.48
C GLU A 30 21.07 14.32 22.86
N GLU A 31 20.56 13.34 22.11
CA GLU A 31 21.39 12.38 21.39
C GLU A 31 22.32 13.02 20.36
N GLU A 32 21.84 14.01 19.59
CA GLU A 32 22.70 14.75 18.65
C GLU A 32 23.81 15.49 19.37
N LYS A 33 23.50 16.18 20.47
CA LYS A 33 24.51 16.83 21.32
C LYS A 33 25.50 15.82 21.88
N LEU A 34 25.04 14.64 22.30
CA LEU A 34 25.93 13.59 22.80
C LEU A 34 26.82 13.05 21.68
N ARG A 35 26.28 12.77 20.47
CA ARG A 35 27.06 12.37 19.29
C ARG A 35 28.14 13.39 18.91
N ASP A 36 27.87 14.68 19.07
CA ASP A 36 28.85 15.74 18.84
C ASP A 36 29.91 15.87 19.94
N LEU A 37 29.56 15.51 21.18
CA LEU A 37 30.39 15.69 22.37
C LEU A 37 31.31 14.49 22.64
N PHE A 38 30.82 13.27 22.45
CA PHE A 38 31.53 12.04 22.79
C PHE A 38 32.84 11.83 22.02
N PRO A 39 32.94 12.07 20.70
CA PRO A 39 34.21 11.97 19.97
C PRO A 39 35.29 12.95 20.48
N LYS A 40 34.87 14.03 21.16
CA LYS A 40 35.77 15.06 21.73
C LYS A 40 36.19 14.72 23.17
N LEU A 41 35.55 13.72 23.79
CA LEU A 41 35.82 13.24 25.13
C LEU A 41 36.74 12.02 25.03
N ASN A 42 38.05 12.22 25.20
CA ASN A 42 39.01 11.11 25.36
C ASN A 42 38.82 10.46 26.74
N VAL A 43 37.80 9.62 26.88
CA VAL A 43 37.48 8.92 28.13
C VAL A 43 37.59 7.41 27.89
N ASP A 44 38.49 6.77 28.63
CA ASP A 44 38.72 5.32 28.66
C ASP A 44 38.05 4.77 29.94
N ASP A 45 36.74 4.54 29.87
CA ASP A 45 35.90 4.05 30.97
C ASP A 45 34.87 3.09 30.40
N ASP A 46 34.66 1.93 31.02
CA ASP A 46 33.70 0.92 30.54
C ASP A 46 32.27 1.48 30.40
N THR A 47 31.88 2.39 31.31
CA THR A 47 30.57 3.08 31.25
C THR A 47 30.48 4.05 30.07
N ALA A 48 31.62 4.49 29.52
CA ALA A 48 31.63 5.28 28.29
C ALA A 48 31.31 4.39 27.08
N THR A 49 31.75 3.13 27.08
CA THR A 49 31.42 2.14 26.05
C THR A 49 29.92 1.86 26.01
N ASP A 50 29.28 1.67 27.16
CA ASP A 50 27.82 1.45 27.25
C ASP A 50 26.99 2.64 26.71
N VAL A 51 27.52 3.85 26.84
CA VAL A 51 26.91 5.08 26.30
C VAL A 51 27.22 5.29 24.81
N LEU A 52 28.32 4.74 24.30
CA LEU A 52 28.71 4.77 22.88
C LEU A 52 27.99 3.69 22.04
N ASP A 53 27.85 2.48 22.57
CA ASP A 53 26.68 1.62 22.31
C ASP A 53 25.43 2.44 22.70
N ARG A 54 24.16 2.15 22.46
CA ARG A 54 23.06 3.18 22.53
C ARG A 54 23.22 4.34 21.51
N LEU A 55 24.31 5.14 21.51
CA LEU A 55 24.51 6.27 20.59
C LEU A 55 24.85 5.83 19.15
N PHE A 56 25.59 4.74 18.96
CA PHE A 56 26.13 4.38 17.64
C PHE A 56 25.73 2.98 17.14
N THR A 57 24.96 2.22 17.91
CA THR A 57 24.81 0.76 17.74
C THR A 57 23.89 0.30 16.58
N LEU A 58 23.34 1.21 15.75
CA LEU A 58 22.42 0.86 14.65
C LEU A 58 22.69 1.57 13.30
N ASN A 59 23.94 1.92 13.00
CA ASN A 59 24.29 2.64 11.77
C ASN A 59 24.56 1.76 10.53
N SER A 60 24.28 0.45 10.55
CA SER A 60 24.39 -0.36 9.33
C SER A 60 23.08 -0.36 8.54
N VAL A 61 23.13 0.09 7.28
CA VAL A 61 22.01 0.03 6.31
C VAL A 61 21.39 -1.38 6.25
N ASP A 62 22.21 -2.42 6.43
CA ASP A 62 21.79 -3.82 6.37
C ASP A 62 20.88 -4.22 7.56
N SER A 63 21.13 -3.62 8.73
CA SER A 63 20.29 -3.82 9.93
C SER A 63 18.90 -3.20 9.77
N GLN A 64 18.82 -2.02 9.15
CA GLN A 64 17.55 -1.32 8.91
C GLN A 64 16.68 -2.04 7.89
N ARG A 65 17.29 -2.55 6.80
CA ARG A 65 16.58 -3.37 5.79
C ARG A 65 16.00 -4.64 6.40
N THR A 66 16.81 -5.35 7.19
CA THR A 66 16.40 -6.57 7.88
C THR A 66 15.24 -6.30 8.87
N LEU A 67 15.32 -5.20 9.61
CA LEU A 67 14.26 -4.78 10.53
C LEU A 67 12.95 -4.47 9.79
N THR A 68 13.00 -3.68 8.72
CA THR A 68 11.80 -3.32 7.93
C THR A 68 11.10 -4.57 7.39
N LYS A 69 11.86 -5.50 6.81
CA LYS A 69 11.33 -6.78 6.34
C LYS A 69 10.67 -7.57 7.47
N HIS A 70 11.34 -7.67 8.62
CA HIS A 70 10.81 -8.41 9.77
C HIS A 70 9.52 -7.79 10.31
N LEU A 71 9.45 -6.46 10.42
CA LEU A 71 8.26 -5.75 10.88
C LEU A 71 7.08 -5.99 9.94
N ILE A 72 7.30 -5.81 8.63
CA ILE A 72 6.27 -6.05 7.61
C ILE A 72 5.77 -7.50 7.68
N TRP A 73 6.68 -8.46 7.71
CA TRP A 73 6.34 -9.89 7.80
C TRP A 73 5.59 -10.25 9.08
N SER A 74 5.99 -9.69 10.22
CA SER A 74 5.33 -9.95 11.51
C SER A 74 3.91 -9.41 11.53
N ILE A 75 3.70 -8.23 10.95
CA ILE A 75 2.38 -7.59 10.88
C ILE A 75 1.44 -8.38 9.98
N THR A 76 1.87 -8.78 8.78
CA THR A 76 1.02 -9.51 7.85
C THR A 76 0.62 -10.89 8.37
N ASN A 77 1.50 -11.54 9.14
CA ASN A 77 1.25 -12.84 9.76
C ASN A 77 0.55 -12.78 11.14
N SER A 78 0.37 -11.59 11.72
CA SER A 78 -0.21 -11.45 13.06
C SER A 78 -1.64 -12.00 13.15
N THR A 79 -1.98 -12.61 14.29
CA THR A 79 -3.28 -13.27 14.51
C THR A 79 -4.34 -12.30 15.02
N ASP A 80 -3.97 -11.41 15.94
CA ASP A 80 -4.88 -10.41 16.52
C ASP A 80 -5.17 -9.26 15.54
N ALA A 81 -6.44 -8.85 15.42
CA ALA A 81 -6.82 -7.83 14.45
C ALA A 81 -6.53 -6.40 14.91
N ASN A 82 -6.68 -6.14 16.22
CA ASN A 82 -6.50 -4.81 16.77
C ASN A 82 -5.01 -4.46 16.81
N ALA A 83 -4.20 -5.35 17.36
CA ALA A 83 -2.74 -5.20 17.38
C ALA A 83 -2.18 -5.06 15.96
N ARG A 84 -2.70 -5.84 14.99
CA ARG A 84 -2.30 -5.69 13.58
C ARG A 84 -2.59 -4.30 13.05
N ASN A 85 -3.77 -3.75 13.29
CA ASN A 85 -4.17 -2.45 12.76
C ASN A 85 -3.37 -1.31 13.41
N GLU A 86 -3.13 -1.37 14.71
CA GLU A 86 -2.26 -0.41 15.42
C GLU A 86 -0.82 -0.47 14.89
N LEU A 87 -0.25 -1.67 14.75
CA LEU A 87 1.09 -1.85 14.20
C LEU A 87 1.19 -1.43 12.73
N LYS A 88 0.16 -1.67 11.92
CA LYS A 88 0.09 -1.17 10.54
C LYS A 88 0.16 0.35 10.48
N SER A 89 -0.58 1.04 11.35
CA SER A 89 -0.58 2.51 11.43
C SER A 89 0.80 3.02 11.87
N LEU A 90 1.35 2.44 12.94
CA LEU A 90 2.67 2.79 13.47
C LEU A 90 3.77 2.59 12.41
N VAL A 91 3.88 1.39 11.85
CA VAL A 91 4.94 1.07 10.88
C VAL A 91 4.74 1.85 9.58
N LYS A 92 3.50 2.09 9.13
CA LYS A 92 3.28 2.98 7.99
C LYS A 92 3.82 4.39 8.29
N GLY A 93 3.54 4.93 9.47
CA GLY A 93 4.05 6.25 9.89
C GLY A 93 5.57 6.34 9.97
N LEU A 94 6.25 5.23 10.29
CA LEU A 94 7.72 5.13 10.29
C LEU A 94 8.30 5.03 8.87
N LEU A 95 7.62 4.30 7.98
CA LEU A 95 8.12 4.02 6.62
C LEU A 95 7.75 5.11 5.62
N CYS A 96 6.62 5.80 5.78
CA CYS A 96 6.08 6.74 4.80
C CYS A 96 6.36 8.19 5.20
N LYS A 97 6.26 9.12 4.23
CA LYS A 97 6.65 10.52 4.41
C LYS A 97 5.86 11.21 5.54
N SER A 98 6.52 11.46 6.67
CA SER A 98 6.14 12.48 7.63
C SER A 98 6.67 13.83 7.14
N SER A 99 5.78 14.80 6.90
CA SER A 99 6.14 16.15 6.40
C SER A 99 6.96 17.00 7.39
N VAL A 100 7.43 16.41 8.49
CA VAL A 100 8.03 17.14 9.61
C VAL A 100 9.55 16.91 9.70
N TYR A 101 10.10 15.87 9.07
CA TYR A 101 11.53 15.55 9.17
C TYR A 101 12.12 15.10 7.83
N GLU A 102 12.97 15.94 7.23
CA GLU A 102 13.79 15.65 6.05
C GLU A 102 14.99 14.73 6.39
N LYS A 103 14.79 13.67 7.17
CA LYS A 103 15.84 12.65 7.33
C LYS A 103 15.83 11.74 6.08
N PRO A 104 17.00 11.35 5.54
CA PRO A 104 17.07 10.36 4.48
C PRO A 104 16.40 9.07 4.98
N TYR A 105 15.30 8.69 4.34
CA TYR A 105 14.49 7.54 4.73
C TYR A 105 15.34 6.27 4.77
N PRO A 106 15.00 5.29 5.64
CA PRO A 106 15.57 3.96 5.54
C PRO A 106 15.33 3.46 4.11
N ASP A 107 16.40 3.06 3.43
CA ASP A 107 16.37 2.58 2.06
C ASP A 107 15.49 1.32 1.99
N LEU A 108 14.23 1.52 1.60
CA LEU A 108 13.22 0.49 1.53
C LEU A 108 13.52 -0.42 0.35
N ASN A 109 13.93 -1.65 0.66
CA ASN A 109 14.16 -2.65 -0.37
C ASN A 109 12.83 -3.05 -1.03
N LYS A 110 12.67 -2.68 -2.30
CA LYS A 110 11.53 -3.06 -3.17
C LYS A 110 11.26 -4.55 -3.04
N GLU A 111 12.30 -5.36 -3.24
CA GLU A 111 12.20 -6.81 -3.36
C GLU A 111 11.61 -7.46 -2.11
N ASP A 112 11.94 -6.95 -0.92
CA ASP A 112 11.43 -7.49 0.34
C ASP A 112 9.94 -7.22 0.52
N ILE A 113 9.47 -6.01 0.20
CA ILE A 113 8.03 -5.68 0.25
C ILE A 113 7.26 -6.51 -0.78
N PHE A 114 7.82 -6.66 -1.97
CA PHE A 114 7.23 -7.46 -3.04
C PHE A 114 7.14 -8.94 -2.69
N ALA A 115 8.15 -9.50 -2.00
CA ALA A 115 8.08 -10.87 -1.50
C ALA A 115 6.90 -11.06 -0.53
N VAL A 116 6.64 -10.08 0.35
CA VAL A 116 5.47 -10.14 1.24
C VAL A 116 4.16 -9.95 0.46
N CYS A 117 4.11 -9.06 -0.53
CA CYS A 117 2.95 -8.89 -1.40
C CYS A 117 2.58 -10.20 -2.10
N LYS A 118 3.58 -10.89 -2.68
CA LYS A 118 3.40 -12.18 -3.34
C LYS A 118 2.88 -13.23 -2.37
N SER A 119 3.49 -13.35 -1.18
CA SER A 119 3.00 -14.27 -0.14
C SER A 119 1.55 -13.99 0.29
N CYS A 120 1.14 -12.72 0.37
CA CYS A 120 -0.24 -12.34 0.66
C CYS A 120 -1.19 -12.72 -0.50
N LEU A 121 -0.76 -12.55 -1.75
CA LEU A 121 -1.54 -12.94 -2.94
C LEU A 121 -1.68 -14.46 -3.07
N ASP A 122 -0.61 -15.21 -2.84
CA ASP A 122 -0.64 -16.68 -2.83
C ASP A 122 -1.60 -17.18 -1.74
N SER A 123 -1.53 -16.58 -0.55
CA SER A 123 -2.47 -16.85 0.55
C SER A 123 -3.91 -16.51 0.18
N LEU A 124 -4.15 -15.35 -0.45
CA LEU A 124 -5.47 -14.94 -0.90
C LEU A 124 -6.04 -15.90 -1.96
N SER A 125 -5.22 -16.33 -2.91
CA SER A 125 -5.59 -17.31 -3.94
C SER A 125 -6.03 -18.63 -3.30
N SER A 126 -5.24 -19.17 -2.37
CA SER A 126 -5.61 -20.40 -1.64
C SER A 126 -6.93 -20.28 -0.86
N LEU A 127 -7.22 -19.11 -0.29
CA LEU A 127 -8.48 -18.85 0.43
C LEU A 127 -9.67 -18.77 -0.53
N LEU A 128 -9.47 -18.28 -1.75
CA LEU A 128 -10.50 -18.19 -2.78
C LEU A 128 -10.79 -19.54 -3.42
N GLU A 129 -9.76 -20.38 -3.58
CA GLU A 129 -9.93 -21.77 -3.97
C GLU A 129 -10.76 -22.51 -2.93
N GLU A 130 -10.44 -22.32 -1.63
CA GLU A 130 -11.23 -22.86 -0.52
C GLU A 130 -12.70 -22.40 -0.61
N ALA A 131 -12.93 -21.11 -0.91
CA ALA A 131 -14.27 -20.54 -1.04
C ALA A 131 -15.06 -21.08 -2.25
N SER A 132 -14.35 -21.41 -3.32
CA SER A 132 -14.93 -21.91 -4.58
C SER A 132 -15.17 -23.42 -4.54
N SER A 133 -14.46 -24.15 -3.68
CA SER A 133 -14.59 -25.60 -3.54
C SER A 133 -15.96 -25.98 -2.96
N THR A 134 -16.68 -26.86 -3.67
CA THR A 134 -17.98 -27.40 -3.23
C THR A 134 -17.82 -28.56 -2.24
N ASP A 135 -16.58 -28.99 -1.99
CA ASP A 135 -16.28 -30.22 -1.28
C ASP A 135 -16.55 -30.08 0.23
N ALA A 136 -17.56 -30.81 0.71
CA ALA A 136 -17.95 -30.84 2.12
C ALA A 136 -16.86 -31.46 3.01
N SER A 137 -15.91 -32.21 2.44
CA SER A 137 -14.80 -32.83 3.18
C SER A 137 -13.77 -31.82 3.71
N LEU A 138 -13.52 -30.72 3.00
CA LEU A 138 -12.68 -29.61 3.48
C LEU A 138 -13.36 -28.75 4.56
N LYS A 139 -14.70 -28.81 4.64
CA LYS A 139 -15.47 -28.15 5.71
C LYS A 139 -15.44 -28.95 7.02
N LEU A 140 -15.16 -30.26 6.99
CA LEU A 140 -15.16 -31.15 8.15
C LEU A 140 -13.83 -31.18 8.93
N THR A 141 -12.72 -30.71 8.36
CA THR A 141 -11.41 -30.68 9.05
C THR A 141 -11.19 -29.44 9.91
N LYS A 142 -12.15 -28.50 9.92
CA LYS A 142 -11.98 -27.23 10.65
C LYS A 142 -12.38 -27.33 12.11
N ASN A 143 -11.38 -27.15 12.97
CA ASN A 143 -11.58 -26.84 14.38
C ASN A 143 -12.54 -25.64 14.51
N LYS A 144 -13.52 -25.74 15.42
CA LYS A 144 -14.46 -24.65 15.79
C LYS A 144 -13.79 -23.33 16.22
N LYS A 145 -12.46 -23.27 16.28
CA LYS A 145 -11.64 -22.10 16.64
C LYS A 145 -11.19 -21.26 15.44
N ASP A 146 -11.37 -21.74 14.20
CA ASP A 146 -10.93 -20.98 13.03
C ASP A 146 -11.90 -19.84 12.70
N ARG A 147 -11.32 -18.66 12.45
CA ARG A 147 -12.08 -17.47 11.99
C ARG A 147 -12.82 -17.79 10.69
N PRO A 148 -14.02 -17.20 10.47
CA PRO A 148 -14.77 -17.34 9.22
C PRO A 148 -13.90 -17.09 7.99
N LEU A 149 -14.14 -17.85 6.91
CA LEU A 149 -13.36 -17.74 5.67
C LEU A 149 -13.32 -16.30 5.12
N ILE A 150 -14.47 -15.61 5.15
CA ILE A 150 -14.56 -14.21 4.72
C ILE A 150 -13.69 -13.26 5.55
N GLU A 151 -13.53 -13.53 6.85
CA GLU A 151 -12.66 -12.74 7.72
C GLU A 151 -11.19 -12.96 7.37
N ARG A 152 -10.81 -14.20 7.03
CA ARG A 152 -9.45 -14.54 6.56
C ARG A 152 -9.14 -13.88 5.22
N ILE A 153 -10.10 -13.87 4.29
CA ILE A 153 -10.00 -13.18 2.99
C ILE A 153 -9.86 -11.67 3.22
N SER A 154 -10.75 -11.05 4.01
CA SER A 154 -10.66 -9.62 4.34
C SER A 154 -9.32 -9.27 4.97
N LYS A 155 -8.78 -10.11 5.87
CA LYS A 155 -7.46 -9.90 6.47
C LYS A 155 -6.37 -9.83 5.40
N GLN A 156 -6.36 -10.76 4.44
CA GLN A 156 -5.33 -10.76 3.38
C GLN A 156 -5.48 -9.57 2.44
N VAL A 157 -6.71 -9.20 2.08
CA VAL A 157 -6.97 -7.97 1.32
C VAL A 157 -6.51 -6.72 2.07
N ASP A 158 -6.76 -6.64 3.38
CA ASP A 158 -6.29 -5.52 4.22
C ASP A 158 -4.77 -5.48 4.33
N ASN A 159 -4.08 -6.64 4.28
CA ASN A 159 -2.61 -6.71 4.22
C ASN A 159 -2.10 -6.20 2.88
N ILE A 160 -2.69 -6.67 1.78
CA ILE A 160 -2.34 -6.24 0.42
C ILE A 160 -2.54 -4.73 0.26
N ASN A 161 -3.68 -4.20 0.67
CA ASN A 161 -3.98 -2.77 0.58
C ASN A 161 -3.00 -1.92 1.40
N TRP A 162 -2.60 -2.40 2.58
CA TRP A 162 -1.60 -1.71 3.41
C TRP A 162 -0.21 -1.69 2.75
N LEU A 163 0.22 -2.80 2.15
CA LEU A 163 1.48 -2.87 1.41
C LEU A 163 1.45 -1.99 0.15
N LEU A 164 0.33 -2.00 -0.59
CA LEU A 164 0.12 -1.15 -1.75
C LEU A 164 0.21 0.34 -1.38
N ASP A 165 -0.36 0.74 -0.25
CA ASP A 165 -0.31 2.11 0.26
C ASP A 165 1.14 2.55 0.56
N ILE A 166 1.94 1.67 1.19
CA ILE A 166 3.39 1.90 1.38
C ILE A 166 4.11 2.04 0.02
N LEU A 167 3.85 1.13 -0.92
CA LEU A 167 4.47 1.18 -2.25
C LEU A 167 4.09 2.46 -3.02
N LEU A 168 2.86 2.96 -2.86
CA LEU A 168 2.40 4.20 -3.50
C LEU A 168 3.10 5.42 -2.91
N ASP A 169 3.26 5.50 -1.58
CA ASP A 169 3.96 6.60 -0.91
C ASP A 169 5.44 6.69 -1.34
N HIS A 170 6.03 5.56 -1.73
CA HIS A 170 7.40 5.45 -2.25
C HIS A 170 7.52 5.44 -3.77
N GLN A 171 6.41 5.57 -4.52
CA GLN A 171 6.38 5.51 -6.00
C GLN A 171 6.92 4.18 -6.59
N MET A 172 6.74 3.06 -5.87
CA MET A 172 7.24 1.73 -6.23
C MET A 172 6.12 0.73 -6.56
N ALA A 173 4.88 1.22 -6.73
CA ALA A 173 3.70 0.39 -6.92
C ALA A 173 3.51 -0.11 -8.37
N GLU A 174 4.41 0.22 -9.31
CA GLU A 174 4.29 -0.17 -10.72
C GLU A 174 4.28 -1.70 -10.91
N ASP A 175 5.23 -2.41 -10.29
CA ASP A 175 5.32 -3.88 -10.39
C ASP A 175 4.15 -4.54 -9.68
N PHE A 176 3.55 -3.87 -8.68
CA PHE A 176 2.36 -4.40 -8.01
C PHE A 176 1.15 -4.30 -8.93
N ALA A 177 1.01 -3.16 -9.63
CA ALA A 177 -0.04 -2.99 -10.62
C ALA A 177 0.08 -4.02 -11.75
N ASP A 178 1.31 -4.31 -12.20
CA ASP A 178 1.57 -5.36 -13.18
C ASP A 178 1.23 -6.75 -12.63
N MET A 179 1.71 -7.08 -11.43
CA MET A 179 1.39 -8.34 -10.76
C MET A 179 -0.11 -8.54 -10.59
N TRP A 180 -0.87 -7.50 -10.23
CA TRP A 180 -2.33 -7.54 -10.08
C TRP A 180 -3.07 -7.64 -11.43
N ALA A 181 -2.57 -6.98 -12.47
CA ALA A 181 -3.10 -7.09 -13.83
C ALA A 181 -2.90 -8.50 -14.42
N ASN A 182 -1.93 -9.26 -13.93
CA ASN A 182 -1.61 -10.63 -14.37
C ASN A 182 -2.35 -11.73 -13.57
N GLN A 183 -3.37 -11.41 -12.77
CA GLN A 183 -4.08 -12.37 -11.91
C GLN A 183 -5.26 -13.05 -12.61
N GLU A 184 -5.01 -13.82 -13.67
CA GLU A 184 -6.06 -14.51 -14.43
C GLU A 184 -6.82 -15.56 -13.60
N GLU A 185 -6.14 -16.25 -12.68
CA GLU A 185 -6.74 -17.25 -11.79
C GLU A 185 -7.67 -16.60 -10.77
N LEU A 186 -7.25 -15.48 -10.16
CA LEU A 186 -8.12 -14.70 -9.27
C LEU A 186 -9.36 -14.20 -10.01
N LEU A 187 -9.20 -13.76 -11.28
CA LEU A 187 -10.33 -13.33 -12.09
C LEU A 187 -11.31 -14.49 -12.34
N LYS A 188 -10.82 -15.70 -12.65
CA LYS A 188 -11.69 -16.88 -12.81
C LYS A 188 -12.45 -17.22 -11.52
N MET A 189 -11.77 -17.16 -10.38
CA MET A 189 -12.41 -17.39 -9.07
C MET A 189 -13.42 -16.29 -8.74
N HIS A 190 -13.12 -15.03 -9.06
CA HIS A 190 -14.03 -13.90 -8.89
C HIS A 190 -15.37 -14.14 -9.59
N HIS A 191 -15.38 -14.64 -10.84
CA HIS A 191 -16.62 -14.90 -11.57
C HIS A 191 -17.54 -15.92 -10.88
N ASN A 192 -16.96 -16.90 -10.17
CA ASN A 192 -17.71 -17.96 -9.50
C ASN A 192 -17.98 -17.67 -8.01
N ALA A 193 -17.37 -16.62 -7.46
CA ALA A 193 -17.45 -16.30 -6.05
C ALA A 193 -18.76 -15.57 -5.68
N SER A 194 -19.12 -15.67 -4.39
CA SER A 194 -20.25 -14.90 -3.86
C SER A 194 -19.95 -13.39 -3.89
N PRO A 195 -20.97 -12.52 -3.97
CA PRO A 195 -20.75 -11.07 -4.03
C PRO A 195 -19.92 -10.52 -2.85
N MET A 196 -20.02 -11.13 -1.66
CA MET A 196 -19.23 -10.76 -0.49
C MET A 196 -17.72 -10.99 -0.69
N VAL A 197 -17.36 -12.08 -1.38
CA VAL A 197 -15.97 -12.42 -1.69
C VAL A 197 -15.44 -11.58 -2.84
N ARG A 198 -16.25 -11.41 -3.90
CA ARG A 198 -15.90 -10.55 -5.04
C ARG A 198 -15.62 -9.11 -4.61
N TYR A 199 -16.45 -8.58 -3.72
CA TYR A 199 -16.27 -7.27 -3.11
C TYR A 199 -14.88 -7.11 -2.47
N GLU A 200 -14.35 -8.12 -1.76
CA GLU A 200 -13.02 -8.02 -1.14
C GLU A 200 -11.91 -7.87 -2.18
N LEU A 201 -11.99 -8.59 -3.31
CA LEU A 201 -11.05 -8.42 -4.43
C LEU A 201 -11.17 -7.03 -5.07
N SER A 202 -12.40 -6.58 -5.27
CA SER A 202 -12.70 -5.27 -5.87
C SER A 202 -12.17 -4.10 -5.03
N ARG A 203 -11.95 -4.27 -3.72
CA ARG A 203 -11.29 -3.24 -2.90
C ARG A 203 -9.83 -2.99 -3.31
N VAL A 204 -9.09 -4.03 -3.71
CA VAL A 204 -7.70 -3.88 -4.17
C VAL A 204 -7.68 -3.12 -5.50
N SER A 205 -8.53 -3.53 -6.44
CA SER A 205 -8.70 -2.85 -7.74
C SER A 205 -9.16 -1.40 -7.58
N ALA A 206 -10.05 -1.12 -6.61
CA ALA A 206 -10.49 0.24 -6.32
C ALA A 206 -9.33 1.16 -5.92
N LEU A 207 -8.42 0.70 -5.05
CA LEU A 207 -7.25 1.49 -4.67
C LEU A 207 -6.31 1.74 -5.85
N LEU A 208 -6.10 0.74 -6.71
CA LEU A 208 -5.30 0.90 -7.92
C LEU A 208 -5.94 1.90 -8.90
N PHE A 209 -7.26 1.85 -9.08
CA PHE A 209 -7.96 2.83 -9.94
C PHE A 209 -7.87 4.25 -9.38
N ILE A 210 -8.05 4.42 -8.07
CA ILE A 210 -7.84 5.71 -7.40
C ILE A 210 -6.41 6.20 -7.64
N ALA A 211 -5.41 5.35 -7.40
CA ALA A 211 -4.01 5.71 -7.58
C ALA A 211 -3.65 6.07 -9.04
N LEU A 212 -4.20 5.35 -10.01
CA LEU A 212 -4.06 5.67 -11.44
C LEU A 212 -4.69 7.01 -11.79
N GLY A 213 -5.96 7.20 -11.45
CA GLY A 213 -6.70 8.41 -11.84
C GLY A 213 -6.22 9.68 -11.13
N THR A 214 -5.68 9.54 -9.91
CA THR A 214 -5.05 10.64 -9.16
C THR A 214 -3.56 10.85 -9.50
N ARG A 215 -3.00 10.04 -10.42
CA ARG A 215 -1.59 10.10 -10.85
C ARG A 215 -0.58 9.81 -9.73
N LYS A 216 -1.00 9.08 -8.69
CA LYS A 216 -0.10 8.55 -7.65
C LYS A 216 0.63 7.28 -8.12
N LEU A 217 -0.01 6.50 -8.99
CA LEU A 217 0.58 5.34 -9.63
C LEU A 217 1.08 5.70 -11.03
N HIS A 218 2.39 5.55 -11.24
CA HIS A 218 3.03 5.65 -12.54
C HIS A 218 3.37 4.24 -13.00
N CYS A 219 2.85 3.83 -14.16
CA CYS A 219 3.19 2.55 -14.78
C CYS A 219 3.06 2.64 -16.32
N PRO A 220 3.67 1.70 -17.07
CA PRO A 220 3.63 1.68 -18.52
C PRO A 220 2.21 1.63 -19.10
N SER A 221 2.06 2.05 -20.36
CA SER A 221 0.78 2.00 -21.08
C SER A 221 0.17 0.60 -21.09
N GLU A 222 0.99 -0.42 -21.27
CA GLU A 222 0.58 -1.82 -21.36
C GLU A 222 -0.04 -2.29 -20.03
N THR A 223 0.63 -2.02 -18.91
CA THR A 223 0.14 -2.37 -17.57
C THR A 223 -1.16 -1.65 -17.25
N ARG A 224 -1.28 -0.35 -17.57
CA ARG A 224 -2.53 0.41 -17.38
C ARG A 224 -3.69 -0.17 -18.18
N LEU A 225 -3.44 -0.47 -19.46
CA LEU A 225 -4.44 -1.06 -20.34
C LEU A 225 -4.88 -2.43 -19.83
N LYS A 226 -3.92 -3.30 -19.50
CA LYS A 226 -4.21 -4.66 -19.00
C LYS A 226 -5.00 -4.60 -17.70
N LEU A 227 -4.61 -3.74 -16.77
CA LEU A 227 -5.33 -3.54 -15.50
C LEU A 227 -6.79 -3.13 -15.75
N LEU A 228 -7.03 -2.16 -16.64
CA LEU A 228 -8.38 -1.73 -17.01
C LEU A 228 -9.16 -2.84 -17.72
N GLN A 229 -8.57 -3.56 -18.66
CA GLN A 229 -9.24 -4.66 -19.36
C GLN A 229 -9.65 -5.80 -18.42
N VAL A 230 -8.81 -6.14 -17.45
CA VAL A 230 -9.04 -7.25 -16.52
C VAL A 230 -10.04 -6.86 -15.43
N TRP A 231 -9.88 -5.67 -14.83
CA TRP A 231 -10.58 -5.33 -13.59
C TRP A 231 -11.72 -4.33 -13.73
N PHE A 232 -11.90 -3.68 -14.89
CA PHE A 232 -12.99 -2.72 -15.07
C PHE A 232 -14.37 -3.38 -15.01
N SER A 233 -14.59 -4.47 -15.75
CA SER A 233 -15.88 -5.20 -15.73
C SER A 233 -16.22 -5.78 -14.34
N PRO A 234 -15.28 -6.45 -13.63
CA PRO A 234 -15.46 -6.80 -12.22
C PRO A 234 -15.87 -5.62 -11.34
N MET A 235 -15.20 -4.47 -11.49
CA MET A 235 -15.53 -3.26 -10.73
C MET A 235 -16.93 -2.75 -11.02
N LEU A 236 -17.36 -2.73 -12.29
CA LEU A 236 -18.73 -2.32 -12.65
C LEU A 236 -19.77 -3.23 -11.98
N SER A 237 -19.49 -4.53 -11.93
CA SER A 237 -20.41 -5.54 -11.38
C SER A 237 -20.50 -5.49 -9.85
N ASP A 238 -19.42 -5.11 -9.17
CA ASP A 238 -19.34 -5.08 -7.72
C ASP A 238 -19.53 -3.68 -7.13
N PHE A 239 -19.68 -2.64 -7.95
CA PHE A 239 -19.74 -1.24 -7.50
C PHE A 239 -20.86 -1.00 -6.48
N GLY A 240 -22.03 -1.62 -6.67
CA GLY A 240 -23.10 -1.61 -5.70
C GLY A 240 -22.69 -2.11 -4.30
N TRP A 241 -21.87 -3.15 -4.22
CA TRP A 241 -21.33 -3.65 -2.95
C TRP A 241 -20.27 -2.71 -2.37
N LEU A 242 -19.40 -2.14 -3.20
CA LEU A 242 -18.43 -1.12 -2.79
C LEU A 242 -19.12 0.12 -2.20
N ASN A 243 -20.25 0.54 -2.78
CA ASN A 243 -20.99 1.69 -2.30
C ASN A 243 -21.68 1.43 -0.95
N ARG A 244 -22.19 0.21 -0.72
CA ARG A 244 -22.79 -0.22 0.56
C ARG A 244 -21.74 -0.42 1.64
N CYS A 245 -20.61 -1.05 1.30
CA CYS A 245 -19.53 -1.41 2.19
C CYS A 245 -18.28 -0.64 1.79
N LYS A 246 -18.10 0.59 2.27
CA LYS A 246 -16.98 1.42 1.78
C LYS A 246 -15.62 1.00 2.35
N LYS A 247 -15.57 0.52 3.60
CA LYS A 247 -14.32 0.20 4.34
C LYS A 247 -13.20 1.24 4.14
N GLY A 248 -13.54 2.53 4.20
CA GLY A 248 -12.60 3.64 4.03
C GLY A 248 -12.37 4.12 2.59
N LEU A 249 -13.02 3.52 1.59
CA LEU A 249 -12.97 3.99 0.20
C LEU A 249 -13.78 5.28 0.01
N ASP A 250 -13.16 6.26 -0.64
CA ASP A 250 -13.86 7.43 -1.17
C ASP A 250 -14.48 7.07 -2.53
N MET A 251 -15.79 6.81 -2.54
CA MET A 251 -16.51 6.40 -3.74
C MET A 251 -16.54 7.48 -4.83
N LYS A 252 -16.55 8.76 -4.46
CA LYS A 252 -16.53 9.85 -5.46
C LYS A 252 -15.16 9.93 -6.11
N ALA A 253 -14.10 9.83 -5.31
CA ALA A 253 -12.74 9.76 -5.82
C ALA A 253 -12.55 8.54 -6.73
N LEU A 254 -13.14 7.39 -6.39
CA LEU A 254 -13.11 6.19 -7.22
C LEU A 254 -13.80 6.41 -8.58
N GLU A 255 -15.02 6.94 -8.61
CA GLU A 255 -15.74 7.23 -9.87
C GLU A 255 -14.95 8.19 -10.77
N GLU A 256 -14.45 9.29 -10.21
CA GLU A 256 -13.63 10.24 -10.95
C GLU A 256 -12.33 9.60 -11.45
N ALA A 257 -11.66 8.82 -10.60
CA ALA A 257 -10.40 8.19 -10.94
C ALA A 257 -10.55 7.10 -12.01
N MET A 258 -11.60 6.27 -11.95
CA MET A 258 -11.93 5.33 -13.02
C MET A 258 -12.13 6.08 -14.34
N GLY A 259 -12.93 7.14 -14.34
CA GLY A 259 -13.16 7.96 -15.52
C GLY A 259 -11.88 8.61 -16.06
N GLN A 260 -10.98 9.10 -15.20
CA GLN A 260 -9.69 9.65 -15.62
C GLN A 260 -8.77 8.58 -16.19
N ALA A 261 -8.70 7.41 -15.55
CA ALA A 261 -7.89 6.29 -16.00
C ALA A 261 -8.27 5.86 -17.42
N LEU A 262 -9.57 5.74 -17.72
CA LEU A 262 -10.08 5.45 -19.06
C LEU A 262 -9.57 6.48 -20.08
N LEU A 263 -9.66 7.77 -19.76
CA LEU A 263 -9.23 8.86 -20.65
C LEU A 263 -7.72 8.88 -20.95
N THR A 264 -6.90 8.07 -20.25
CA THR A 264 -5.47 7.92 -20.54
C THR A 264 -5.14 6.87 -21.60
N LEU A 265 -6.11 6.01 -21.97
CA LEU A 265 -5.92 4.96 -22.97
C LEU A 265 -6.01 5.51 -24.41
N PRO A 266 -5.61 4.74 -25.44
CA PRO A 266 -5.91 5.12 -26.82
C PRO A 266 -7.42 5.05 -27.11
N LEU A 267 -7.87 5.78 -28.15
CA LEU A 267 -9.31 6.00 -28.40
C LEU A 267 -10.10 4.71 -28.67
N LYS A 268 -9.45 3.71 -29.27
CA LYS A 268 -10.09 2.42 -29.58
C LYS A 268 -10.47 1.67 -28.30
N GLU A 269 -9.57 1.64 -27.33
CA GLU A 269 -9.75 0.99 -26.05
C GLU A 269 -10.73 1.79 -25.17
N GLN A 270 -10.66 3.13 -25.23
CA GLN A 270 -11.65 4.01 -24.60
C GLN A 270 -13.08 3.69 -25.06
N TYR A 271 -13.29 3.55 -26.37
CA TYR A 271 -14.61 3.23 -26.94
C TYR A 271 -15.18 1.94 -26.32
N SER A 272 -14.40 0.85 -26.32
CA SER A 272 -14.87 -0.44 -25.77
C SER A 272 -15.31 -0.30 -24.31
N LEU A 273 -14.46 0.26 -23.46
CA LEU A 273 -14.74 0.38 -22.02
C LEU A 273 -15.90 1.33 -21.72
N PHE A 274 -16.03 2.44 -22.47
CA PHE A 274 -17.17 3.32 -22.31
C PHE A 274 -18.49 2.69 -22.75
N MET A 275 -18.47 1.82 -23.76
CA MET A 275 -19.68 1.08 -24.15
C MET A 275 -20.05 0.02 -23.12
N ASP A 276 -19.08 -0.70 -22.55
CA ASP A 276 -19.31 -1.65 -21.44
C ASP A 276 -19.93 -0.94 -20.23
N TRP A 277 -19.37 0.22 -19.87
CA TRP A 277 -19.93 1.07 -18.82
C TRP A 277 -21.35 1.52 -19.15
N PHE A 278 -21.60 2.04 -20.35
CA PHE A 278 -22.93 2.55 -20.75
C PHE A 278 -23.98 1.44 -20.68
N GLN A 279 -23.64 0.23 -21.15
CA GLN A 279 -24.50 -0.94 -21.05
C GLN A 279 -24.75 -1.34 -19.58
N CYS A 280 -23.74 -1.29 -18.72
CA CYS A 280 -23.91 -1.59 -17.30
C CYS A 280 -24.77 -0.53 -16.59
N PHE A 281 -24.50 0.75 -16.81
CA PHE A 281 -25.19 1.87 -16.19
C PHE A 281 -26.67 1.92 -16.59
N SER A 282 -26.99 1.61 -17.86
CA SER A 282 -28.39 1.53 -18.31
C SER A 282 -29.19 0.40 -17.64
N LYS A 283 -28.54 -0.67 -17.18
CA LYS A 283 -29.19 -1.79 -16.49
C LYS A 283 -29.28 -1.59 -14.98
N HIS A 284 -28.25 -1.01 -14.36
CA HIS A 284 -28.09 -1.01 -12.89
C HIS A 284 -28.17 0.39 -12.25
N GLY A 285 -28.21 1.45 -13.04
CA GLY A 285 -28.34 2.83 -12.55
C GLY A 285 -27.25 3.20 -11.52
N SER A 286 -27.68 3.64 -10.33
CA SER A 286 -26.81 4.06 -9.23
C SER A 286 -25.94 2.95 -8.61
N GLU A 287 -26.18 1.68 -8.97
CA GLU A 287 -25.32 0.56 -8.56
C GLU A 287 -24.10 0.39 -9.48
N CYS A 288 -23.95 1.26 -10.48
CA CYS A 288 -22.82 1.35 -11.41
C CYS A 288 -22.10 2.70 -11.20
N PRO A 289 -20.76 2.81 -11.36
CA PRO A 289 -20.05 4.07 -11.17
C PRO A 289 -20.54 5.14 -12.16
N ASN A 290 -20.69 6.37 -11.71
CA ASN A 290 -21.07 7.48 -12.57
C ASN A 290 -19.87 8.04 -13.34
N LEU A 291 -19.63 7.55 -14.55
CA LEU A 291 -18.56 8.03 -15.43
C LEU A 291 -19.00 9.11 -16.43
N SER A 292 -20.17 9.75 -16.22
CA SER A 292 -20.79 10.67 -17.18
C SER A 292 -19.86 11.82 -17.60
N LYS A 293 -19.10 12.39 -16.65
CA LYS A 293 -18.14 13.48 -16.91
C LYS A 293 -17.06 13.03 -17.90
N SER A 294 -16.46 11.87 -17.66
CA SER A 294 -15.42 11.32 -18.54
C SER A 294 -15.96 10.87 -19.88
N PHE A 295 -17.16 10.28 -19.90
CA PHE A 295 -17.85 9.93 -21.14
C PHE A 295 -18.10 11.16 -22.02
N GLN A 296 -18.57 12.28 -21.45
CA GLN A 296 -18.74 13.54 -22.19
C GLN A 296 -17.42 14.08 -22.74
N ILE A 297 -16.33 14.00 -21.97
CA ILE A 297 -14.99 14.43 -22.43
C ILE A 297 -14.55 13.58 -23.63
N TRP A 298 -14.67 12.25 -23.51
CA TRP A 298 -14.35 11.32 -24.59
C TRP A 298 -15.20 11.59 -25.84
N TRP A 299 -16.52 11.72 -25.70
CA TRP A 299 -17.44 11.99 -26.81
C TRP A 299 -17.03 13.25 -27.60
N ARG A 300 -16.75 14.35 -26.89
CA ARG A 300 -16.31 15.60 -27.51
C ARG A 300 -14.98 15.43 -28.26
N ARG A 301 -14.02 14.69 -27.69
CA ARG A 301 -12.72 14.43 -28.33
C ARG A 301 -12.84 13.56 -29.58
N SER A 302 -13.72 12.56 -29.54
CA SER A 302 -13.87 11.58 -30.62
C SER A 302 -14.65 12.12 -31.82
N PHE A 303 -15.68 12.96 -31.60
CA PHE A 303 -16.59 13.36 -32.67
C PHE A 303 -16.56 14.85 -33.03
N LEU A 304 -16.29 15.76 -32.10
CA LEU A 304 -16.36 17.21 -32.39
C LEU A 304 -15.09 17.76 -33.07
N ARG A 305 -13.93 17.14 -32.86
CA ARG A 305 -12.70 17.51 -33.61
C ARG A 305 -12.61 16.85 -34.98
N GLY A 306 -13.27 15.71 -35.18
CA GLY A 306 -13.34 15.05 -36.50
C GLY A 306 -14.22 15.81 -37.49
N SER A 307 -15.21 16.58 -37.03
CA SER A 307 -16.05 17.40 -37.90
C SER A 307 -15.36 18.67 -38.44
N GLU A 308 -14.32 19.17 -37.78
CA GLU A 308 -13.59 20.36 -38.25
C GLU A 308 -12.62 20.02 -39.41
N SER A 309 -12.09 18.79 -39.48
CA SER A 309 -11.20 18.39 -40.58
C SER A 309 -11.94 18.17 -41.91
N PHE A 310 -13.22 17.77 -41.88
CA PHE A 310 -14.02 17.60 -43.11
C PHE A 310 -14.64 18.91 -43.64
N ALA A 311 -14.68 19.97 -42.83
CA ALA A 311 -15.26 21.26 -43.23
C ALA A 311 -14.28 22.15 -44.03
N ILE A 312 -12.99 21.80 -44.08
CA ILE A 312 -11.95 22.62 -44.72
C ILE A 312 -11.66 22.18 -46.17
N GLU A 313 -12.07 20.97 -46.58
CA GLU A 313 -11.87 20.48 -47.96
C GLU A 313 -13.06 20.74 -48.92
N SER A 314 -14.04 21.56 -48.52
CA SER A 314 -15.24 21.84 -49.35
C SER A 314 -15.48 23.33 -49.64
N ARG A 315 -14.41 24.11 -49.83
CA ARG A 315 -14.49 25.47 -50.40
C ARG A 315 -13.56 25.66 -51.58
#